data_AF-A0A841DLE9-F1
#
_entry.id   AF-A0A841DLE9-F1
#
_cell.length_a   1.000
_cell.length_b   1.000
_cell.length_c   1.000
_cell.angle_alpha   90.00
_cell.angle_beta   90.00
_cell.angle_gamma   90.00
#
_symmetry.space_group_name_H-M   'P 1'
#
loop_
_entity.id
_entity.type
_entity.pdbx_description
1 polymer ?
#
loop_
_entity_poly.entity_id
_entity_poly.type
_entity_poly.pdbx_seq_one_letter_code
_entity_poly.pdbx_strand_id
1 'polypeptide(L)'
;MFYPENVSIGLEQPEISVFITGKFVLEVVEDSRRDRRLAVTVELAPGVTPSDKIARIAGESILTHLLRLNSEFAAYVPPHRQAPEIRLRETGDPDHFPPGAKHRYTRG
;
A
#
# COMPACT_ATOMS: atom_id res chain seq x y z
N MET A 1 -8.59 -10.19 5.83
CA MET A 1 -9.19 -8.92 6.27
C MET A 1 -8.32 -7.80 5.71
N PHE A 2 -8.90 -6.75 5.13
CA PHE A 2 -8.12 -5.59 4.67
C PHE A 2 -7.89 -4.65 5.86
N TYR A 3 -6.71 -4.04 5.95
CA TYR A 3 -6.31 -3.15 7.05
C TYR A 3 -6.10 -1.70 6.56
N PRO A 4 -7.12 -1.06 5.95
CA PRO A 4 -6.95 0.25 5.30
C PRO A 4 -6.48 1.33 6.27
N GLU A 5 -6.97 1.33 7.51
CA GLU A 5 -6.56 2.30 8.54
C GLU A 5 -5.07 2.18 8.87
N ASN A 6 -4.59 0.97 9.14
CA ASN A 6 -3.18 0.73 9.45
C ASN A 6 -2.25 1.07 8.27
N VAL A 7 -2.72 0.82 7.04
CA VAL A 7 -1.98 1.20 5.82
C VAL A 7 -1.95 2.72 5.67
N SER A 8 -3.07 3.42 5.90
CA SER A 8 -3.13 4.88 5.87
C SER A 8 -2.13 5.48 6.85
N ILE A 9 -2.10 5.00 8.09
CA ILE A 9 -1.14 5.46 9.11
C ILE A 9 0.30 5.27 8.63
N GLY A 10 0.63 4.13 8.01
CA GLY A 10 1.96 3.91 7.44
C GLY A 10 2.29 4.87 6.28
N LEU A 11 1.30 5.25 5.48
CA LEU A 11 1.46 6.20 4.37
C LEU A 11 1.44 7.67 4.79
N GLU A 12 0.95 7.97 5.98
CA GLU A 12 0.98 9.31 6.57
C GLU A 12 2.34 9.68 7.18
N GLN A 13 3.28 8.71 7.27
CA GLN A 13 4.59 8.96 7.86
C GLN A 13 5.43 9.94 7.03
N PRO A 14 6.22 10.84 7.66
CA PRO A 14 6.95 11.90 6.97
C PRO A 14 7.90 11.43 5.86
N GLU A 15 8.45 10.22 5.99
CA GLU A 15 9.41 9.65 5.04
C GLU A 15 8.76 9.30 3.70
N ILE A 16 7.44 9.08 3.67
CA ILE A 16 6.70 8.70 2.46
C ILE A 16 5.66 9.74 2.04
N SER A 17 5.02 10.45 2.99
CA SER A 17 3.89 11.35 2.71
C SER A 17 4.23 12.49 1.75
N VAL A 18 5.51 12.89 1.68
CA VAL A 18 6.00 13.91 0.74
C VAL A 18 6.01 13.45 -0.73
N PHE A 19 5.94 12.14 -1.00
CA PHE A 19 6.02 11.56 -2.35
C PHE A 19 4.66 11.15 -2.91
N ILE A 20 3.60 11.16 -2.11
CA ILE A 20 2.31 10.56 -2.44
C ILE A 20 1.16 11.53 -2.16
N THR A 21 -0.01 11.25 -2.72
CA THR A 21 -1.21 12.05 -2.45
C THR A 21 -1.98 11.60 -1.21
N GLY A 22 -1.62 10.42 -0.65
CA GLY A 22 -2.40 9.72 0.36
C GLY A 22 -3.46 8.77 -0.22
N LYS A 23 -3.70 8.79 -1.54
CA LYS A 23 -4.60 7.84 -2.19
C LYS A 23 -3.93 6.48 -2.36
N PHE A 24 -4.62 5.43 -1.94
CA PHE A 24 -4.19 4.05 -2.16
C PHE A 24 -5.35 3.07 -2.39
N VAL A 25 -5.04 1.93 -2.99
CA VAL A 25 -5.94 0.79 -3.21
C VAL A 25 -5.27 -0.46 -2.65
N LEU A 26 -6.02 -1.24 -1.88
CA LEU A 26 -5.61 -2.53 -1.35
C LEU A 26 -6.22 -3.67 -2.16
N GLU A 27 -5.38 -4.67 -2.45
CA GLU A 27 -5.75 -5.89 -3.15
C GLU A 27 -5.14 -7.09 -2.43
N VAL A 28 -5.83 -8.23 -2.46
CA VAL A 28 -5.21 -9.51 -2.10
C VAL A 28 -4.85 -10.19 -3.40
N VAL A 29 -3.56 -10.28 -3.68
CA VAL A 29 -3.06 -10.98 -4.86
C VAL A 29 -2.69 -12.41 -4.46
N GLU A 30 -3.10 -13.38 -5.26
CA GLU A 30 -2.76 -14.78 -5.09
C GLU A 30 -1.67 -15.15 -6.10
N ASP A 31 -0.54 -15.67 -5.62
CA ASP A 31 0.51 -16.14 -6.51
C ASP A 31 0.23 -17.57 -7.03
N SER A 32 1.09 -18.05 -7.93
CA SER A 32 0.99 -19.39 -8.53
C SER A 32 0.97 -20.55 -7.51
N ARG A 33 1.37 -20.32 -6.26
CA ARG A 33 1.36 -21.30 -5.16
C ARG A 33 0.14 -21.16 -4.25
N ARG A 34 -0.83 -20.33 -4.65
CA ARG A 34 -1.99 -19.92 -3.85
C ARG A 34 -1.62 -19.15 -2.59
N ASP A 35 -0.43 -18.55 -2.56
CA ASP A 35 -0.02 -17.70 -1.45
C ASP A 35 -0.58 -16.30 -1.65
N ARG A 36 -1.39 -15.89 -0.68
CA ARG A 36 -2.02 -14.57 -0.66
C ARG A 36 -1.07 -13.54 -0.09
N ARG A 37 -0.89 -12.44 -0.81
CA ARG A 37 -0.12 -11.27 -0.39
C ARG A 37 -0.98 -10.02 -0.44
N LEU A 38 -0.71 -9.10 0.48
CA LEU A 38 -1.29 -7.76 0.44
C LEU A 38 -0.56 -6.94 -0.62
N ALA A 39 -1.28 -6.55 -1.67
CA ALA A 39 -0.80 -5.56 -2.63
C ALA A 39 -1.38 -4.19 -2.28
N VAL A 40 -0.55 -3.16 -2.31
CA VAL A 40 -0.90 -1.77 -2.04
C VAL A 40 -0.50 -0.94 -3.25
N THR A 41 -1.48 -0.50 -4.01
CA THR A 41 -1.26 0.45 -5.10
C THR A 41 -1.39 1.87 -4.56
N VAL A 42 -0.37 2.70 -4.70
CA VAL A 42 -0.29 4.06 -4.12
C VAL A 42 -0.18 5.10 -5.23
N GLU A 43 -0.96 6.18 -5.13
CA GLU A 43 -0.88 7.32 -6.03
C GLU A 43 0.26 8.26 -5.60
N LEU A 44 1.20 8.50 -6.51
CA LEU A 44 2.28 9.45 -6.35
C LEU A 44 1.77 10.89 -6.44
N ALA A 45 2.47 11.81 -5.79
CA ALA A 45 2.24 13.24 -5.94
C ALA A 45 2.57 13.72 -7.38
N PRO A 46 1.99 14.83 -7.84
CA PRO A 46 2.22 15.34 -9.20
C PRO A 46 3.71 15.56 -9.50
N GLY A 47 4.17 15.05 -10.64
CA GLY A 47 5.56 15.17 -11.08
C GLY A 47 6.55 14.22 -10.40
N VAL A 48 6.10 13.36 -9.47
CA VAL A 48 6.94 12.31 -8.89
C VAL A 48 6.89 11.07 -9.78
N THR A 49 8.05 10.58 -10.20
CA THR A 49 8.18 9.36 -11.00
C THR A 49 8.29 8.11 -10.10
N PRO A 50 7.64 6.98 -10.46
CA PRO A 50 7.83 5.72 -9.77
C PRO A 50 9.30 5.32 -9.63
N SER A 51 9.70 4.86 -8.44
CA SER A 51 11.03 4.31 -8.22
C SER A 51 11.02 3.23 -7.14
N ASP A 52 11.95 2.29 -7.24
CA ASP A 52 12.14 1.22 -6.24
C ASP A 52 12.42 1.79 -4.85
N LYS A 53 13.07 2.95 -4.78
CA LYS A 53 13.33 3.66 -3.53
C LYS A 53 12.01 4.06 -2.83
N ILE A 54 11.08 4.69 -3.56
CA ILE A 54 9.79 5.12 -2.99
C ILE A 54 8.96 3.88 -2.59
N ALA A 55 8.96 2.86 -3.44
CA ALA A 55 8.23 1.62 -3.18
C ALA A 55 8.73 0.93 -1.89
N ARG A 56 10.05 0.88 -1.71
CA ARG A 56 10.67 0.32 -0.50
C ARG A 56 10.32 1.13 0.75
N ILE A 57 10.41 2.45 0.70
CA ILE A 57 10.06 3.32 1.85
C ILE A 57 8.60 3.12 2.26
N ALA A 58 7.68 3.11 1.28
CA ALA A 58 6.26 2.86 1.54
C ALA A 58 6.03 1.47 2.17
N GLY A 59 6.67 0.43 1.62
CA GLY A 59 6.54 -0.94 2.12
C GLY A 59 7.07 -1.11 3.54
N GLU A 60 8.24 -0.56 3.84
CA GLU A 60 8.86 -0.57 5.18
C GLU A 60 7.98 0.17 6.20
N SER A 61 7.46 1.34 5.83
CA SER A 61 6.60 2.14 6.71
C SER A 61 5.28 1.43 7.01
N ILE A 62 4.60 0.89 5.99
CA ILE A 62 3.35 0.14 6.14
C ILE A 62 3.56 -1.10 7.00
N LEU A 63 4.60 -1.89 6.72
CA LEU A 63 4.91 -3.11 7.47
C LEU A 63 5.16 -2.80 8.96
N THR A 64 5.96 -1.77 9.24
CA THR A 64 6.25 -1.33 10.61
C THR A 64 4.96 -0.99 11.38
N HIS A 65 4.03 -0.29 10.72
CA HIS A 65 2.77 0.10 11.35
C HIS A 65 1.78 -1.04 11.49
N LEU A 66 1.70 -1.94 10.50
CA LEU A 66 0.89 -3.15 10.60
C LEU A 66 1.34 -4.03 11.77
N LEU A 67 2.63 -4.28 11.92
CA LEU A 67 3.16 -5.11 13.02
C LEU A 67 2.95 -4.46 14.39
N ARG A 68 3.05 -3.13 14.46
CA ARG A 68 2.87 -2.39 15.71
C ARG A 68 1.41 -2.29 16.15
N LEU A 69 0.49 -2.09 15.20
CA LEU A 69 -0.91 -1.74 15.48
C LEU A 69 -1.88 -2.90 15.32
N ASN A 70 -1.47 -3.99 14.66
CA ASN A 70 -2.35 -5.11 14.37
C ASN A 70 -1.77 -6.43 14.88
N SER A 71 -2.17 -6.81 16.09
CA SER A 71 -1.74 -8.05 16.74
C SER A 71 -2.19 -9.30 15.98
N GLU A 72 -3.34 -9.26 15.29
CA GLU A 72 -3.80 -10.37 14.45
C GLU A 72 -2.86 -10.57 13.25
N PHE A 73 -2.54 -9.49 12.54
CA PHE A 73 -1.59 -9.53 11.43
C PHE A 73 -0.22 -10.04 11.89
N ALA A 74 0.29 -9.49 13.00
CA ALA A 74 1.57 -9.90 13.56
C ALA A 74 1.59 -11.37 14.00
N ALA A 75 0.47 -11.89 14.53
CA ALA A 75 0.36 -13.26 15.02
C ALA A 75 0.15 -14.30 13.91
N TYR A 76 -0.64 -13.98 12.88
CA TYR A 76 -1.13 -14.98 11.94
C TYR A 76 -0.54 -14.88 10.53
N VAL A 77 0.10 -13.76 10.17
CA VAL A 77 0.79 -13.64 8.87
C VAL A 77 2.25 -14.05 9.02
N PRO A 78 2.74 -15.10 8.32
CA PRO A 78 4.13 -15.51 8.39
C PRO A 78 5.09 -14.40 7.95
N PRO A 79 6.28 -14.23 8.58
CA PRO A 79 7.20 -13.11 8.29
C PRO A 79 7.54 -12.92 6.81
N HIS A 80 7.75 -14.02 6.06
CA HIS A 80 8.04 -13.99 4.63
C HIS A 80 6.87 -13.50 3.74
N ARG A 81 5.68 -13.28 4.33
CA ARG A 81 4.46 -12.78 3.68
C ARG A 81 3.97 -11.45 4.25
N GLN A 82 4.62 -10.93 5.29
CA GLN A 82 4.19 -9.70 5.94
C GLN A 82 4.51 -8.47 5.09
N ALA A 83 5.62 -8.48 4.35
CA ALA A 83 5.98 -7.38 3.47
C ALA A 83 4.94 -7.21 2.35
N PRO A 84 4.28 -6.04 2.25
CA PRO A 84 3.31 -5.80 1.19
C PRO A 84 4.00 -5.64 -0.17
N GLU A 85 3.31 -6.03 -1.24
CA GLU A 85 3.71 -5.69 -2.61
C GLU A 85 3.30 -4.24 -2.90
N ILE A 86 4.25 -3.35 -3.12
CA ILE A 86 3.97 -1.94 -3.40
C ILE A 86 3.98 -1.70 -4.91
N ARG A 87 2.89 -1.10 -5.40
CA ARG A 87 2.77 -0.63 -6.78
C ARG A 87 2.58 0.88 -6.77
N LEU A 88 3.42 1.60 -7.50
CA LEU A 88 3.32 3.06 -7.58
C LEU A 88 2.66 3.45 -8.90
N ARG A 89 1.71 4.38 -8.83
CA ARG A 89 1.05 4.96 -10.01
C ARG A 89 1.18 6.47 -9.99
N GLU A 90 1.33 7.06 -11.15
CA GLU A 90 1.34 8.52 -11.29
C GLU A 90 -0.03 9.12 -10.90
N THR A 91 -0.03 10.41 -10.56
CA THR A 91 -1.27 11.10 -10.18
C THR A 91 -2.31 11.03 -11.30
N GLY A 92 -3.53 10.62 -10.95
CA GLY A 92 -4.64 10.54 -11.91
C GLY A 92 -4.60 9.34 -12.85
N ASP A 93 -3.83 8.29 -12.53
CA ASP A 93 -3.81 7.02 -13.26
C ASP A 93 -5.25 6.52 -13.52
N PRO A 94 -5.67 6.33 -14.78
CA PRO A 94 -7.07 6.04 -15.09
C PRO A 94 -7.53 4.66 -14.58
N ASP A 95 -6.61 3.71 -14.43
CA ASP A 95 -6.92 2.36 -13.99
C ASP A 95 -7.17 2.29 -12.48
N HIS A 96 -6.44 3.08 -11.68
CA HIS A 96 -6.47 3.02 -10.21
C HIS A 96 -7.08 4.27 -9.56
N PHE A 97 -6.80 5.45 -10.11
CA PHE A 97 -7.12 6.76 -9.55
C PHE A 97 -7.79 7.70 -10.59
N PRO A 98 -8.89 7.27 -11.24
CA PRO A 98 -9.53 8.07 -12.27
C PRO A 98 -9.96 9.45 -11.74
N PRO A 99 -9.64 10.56 -12.44
CA PRO A 99 -10.00 11.90 -12.00
C PRO A 99 -11.50 12.05 -11.73
N GLY A 100 -11.85 12.67 -10.61
CA GLY A 100 -13.25 12.93 -10.22
C GLY A 100 -13.98 11.74 -9.60
N ALA A 101 -13.36 10.56 -9.49
CA ALA A 101 -13.94 9.44 -8.75
C ALA A 101 -13.74 9.57 -7.24
N LYS A 102 -14.72 9.07 -6.46
CA LYS A 102 -14.54 8.91 -5.01
C LYS A 102 -13.43 7.89 -4.72
N HIS A 103 -12.60 8.19 -3.72
CA HIS A 103 -11.52 7.32 -3.31
C HIS A 103 -12.05 5.96 -2.79
N ARG A 104 -11.54 4.85 -3.35
CA ARG A 104 -11.90 3.49 -2.92
C ARG A 104 -10.65 2.74 -2.46
N TYR A 105 -10.60 2.41 -1.17
CA TYR A 105 -9.42 1.82 -0.54
C TYR A 105 -9.21 0.32 -0.81
N THR A 106 -10.20 -0.40 -1.36
CA THR A 106 -10.11 -1.85 -1.59
C THR A 106 -10.64 -2.22 -2.98
N ARG A 107 -10.02 -3.22 -3.60
CA ARG A 107 -10.55 -3.92 -4.78
C ARG A 107 -10.56 -5.42 -4.47
N GLY A 108 -11.60 -6.10 -4.97
CA GLY A 108 -11.82 -7.54 -4.81
C GLY A 108 -11.87 -8.22 -6.16
#